data_AF-A0A382IWU5-F1
#
_entry.id   AF-A0A382IWU5-F1
#
_cell.length_a   1.000
_cell.length_b   1.000
_cell.length_c   1.000
_cell.angle_alpha   90.00
_cell.angle_beta   90.00
_cell.angle_gamma   90.00
#
_symmetry.space_group_name_H-M   'P 1'
#
loop_
_entity.id
_entity.type
_entity.pdbx_description
1 polymer ?
#
loop_
_entity_poly.entity_id
_entity_poly.type
_entity_poly.pdbx_seq_one_letter_code
_entity_poly.pdbx_strand_id
1 'polypeptide(L)' 'MPKLIFLPHEVICPDGAEINSEPGVSVLNAALANN' A
#
# COMPACT_ATOMS: atom_id res chain seq x y z
N MET A 1 10.12 3.85 9.01
CA MET A 1 8.96 3.52 8.16
C MET A 1 8.60 2.03 8.30
N PRO A 2 7.45 1.69 8.88
CA PRO A 2 6.86 0.35 8.69
C PRO A 2 6.65 0.04 7.21
N LYS A 3 6.80 -1.25 6.88
CA LYS A 3 6.50 -1.79 5.56
C LYS A 3 5.03 -2.19 5.52
N LEU A 4 4.31 -1.76 4.48
CA LEU A 4 2.96 -2.19 4.15
C LEU A 4 3.04 -3.16 2.96
N ILE A 5 2.40 -4.32 3.10
CA ILE A 5 2.30 -5.32 2.05
C ILE A 5 0.83 -5.41 1.66
N PHE A 6 0.51 -4.94 0.46
CA PHE A 6 -0.80 -5.13 -0.17
C PHE A 6 -0.77 -6.46 -0.91
N LEU A 7 -1.64 -7.38 -0.50
CA LEU A 7 -1.79 -8.65 -1.19
C LEU A 7 -2.41 -8.42 -2.58
N PRO A 8 -2.16 -9.34 -3.54
CA PRO A 8 -2.83 -9.36 -4.82
C PRO A 8 -4.34 -9.16 -4.71
N HIS A 9 -4.85 -8.21 -5.47
CA HIS A 9 -6.27 -7.94 -5.63
C HIS A 9 -6.57 -7.81 -7.12
N GLU A 10 -7.38 -8.73 -7.66
CA GLU A 10 -7.59 -8.96 -9.10
C GLU A 10 -7.84 -7.69 -9.93
N VAL A 11 -8.58 -6.72 -9.38
CA VAL A 11 -8.95 -5.47 -10.08
C VAL A 11 -8.06 -4.27 -9.75
N ILE A 12 -7.64 -4.13 -8.49
CA ILE A 12 -7.05 -2.88 -7.97
C ILE A 12 -5.52 -2.97 -7.94
N CYS A 13 -4.98 -4.15 -7.64
CA CYS A 13 -3.54 -4.36 -7.47
C CYS A 13 -3.21 -5.82 -7.79
N PRO A 14 -3.24 -6.24 -9.08
CA PRO A 14 -3.16 -7.66 -9.46
C PRO A 14 -1.91 -8.36 -8.94
N ASP A 15 -0.79 -7.64 -8.89
CA ASP A 15 0.50 -8.20 -8.47
C ASP A 15 0.80 -7.97 -6.98
N GLY A 16 -0.12 -7.30 -6.26
CA GLY A 16 0.14 -6.76 -4.93
C GLY A 16 1.15 -5.61 -4.96
N ALA A 17 1.49 -5.08 -3.79
CA ALA A 17 2.46 -4.00 -3.66
C ALA A 17 3.20 -4.07 -2.32
N GLU A 18 4.46 -3.65 -2.35
CA GLU A 18 5.28 -3.47 -1.16
C GLU A 18 5.72 -2.01 -1.06
N ILE A 19 5.26 -1.29 -0.03
CA ILE A 19 5.58 0.13 0.14
C ILE A 19 6.05 0.42 1.57
N ASN A 20 6.86 1.47 1.72
CA ASN A 20 7.24 2.02 3.02
C ASN A 20 6.35 3.22 3.34
N SER A 21 5.84 3.31 4.57
CA SER A 21 5.03 4.44 5.03
C SER A 21 5.48 4.91 6.41
N GLU A 22 5.25 6.17 6.73
CA GLU A 22 5.50 6.68 8.09
C GLU A 22 4.38 6.26 9.07
N PRO A 23 4.69 6.08 10.37
CA PRO A 23 3.68 5.85 11.39
C PRO A 23 2.64 6.99 11.44
N GLY A 24 1.37 6.63 11.63
CA GLY A 24 0.27 7.60 11.70
C GLY A 24 -0.32 8.02 10.35
N VAL A 25 0.29 7.61 9.22
CA VAL A 25 -0.33 7.75 7.90
C VAL A 25 -1.48 6.75 7.76
N SER A 26 -2.64 7.22 7.26
CA SER A 26 -3.77 6.34 6.92
C SER A 26 -3.36 5.34 5.86
N VAL A 27 -3.74 4.07 6.03
CA VAL A 27 -3.48 2.99 5.05
C VAL A 27 -4.02 3.35 3.66
N LEU A 28 -5.19 3.99 3.58
CA LEU A 28 -5.76 4.45 2.32
C LEU A 28 -4.86 5.51 1.64
N ASN A 29 -4.37 6.48 2.40
CA ASN A 29 -3.51 7.53 1.85
C ASN A 29 -2.15 6.97 1.41
N ALA A 30 -1.60 6.00 2.16
CA ALA A 30 -0.37 5.32 1.78
C ALA A 30 -0.54 4.53 0.47
N ALA A 31 -1.68 3.87 0.26
CA ALA A 31 -1.99 3.19 -0.99
C ALA A 31 -2.12 4.16 -2.17
N LEU A 32 -2.90 5.24 -2.01
CA LEU A 32 -3.19 6.20 -3.09
C LEU A 32 -1.98 7.04 -3.50
N ALA A 33 -1.00 7.24 -2.62
CA ALA A 33 0.23 7.98 -2.94
C ALA A 33 1.17 7.25 -3.90
N ASN A 34 0.95 5.95 -4.13
CA ASN A 34 1.80 5.07 -4.95
C ASN A 34 1.07 4.52 -6.21
N ASN A 35 -0.02 5.18 -6.62
CA ASN A 35 -0.90 4.74 -7.71
C ASN A 35 -0.63 5.45 -9.04
#